data_AF-R8BU53-F1
#
_entry.id   AF-R8BU53-F1
#
_cell.length_a   1.000
_cell.length_b   1.000
_cell.length_c   1.000
_cell.angle_alpha   90.00
_cell.angle_beta   90.00
_cell.angle_gamma   90.00
#
_symmetry.space_group_name_H-M   'P 1'
#
loop_
_entity.id
_entity.type
_entity.pdbx_description
1 polymer ?
#
loop_
_entity_poly.entity_id
_entity_poly.type
_entity_poly.pdbx_seq_one_letter_code
_entity_poly.pdbx_strand_id
1 'polypeptide(L)'
;MVEHHRPVQTSAVYILGAAQFPAIPPPSPPSPVTPEASELCTPIEALDLDQAGPAEDLEEEEEEGEIPEYDERLAGAIHVLSTEATALQSLTSLYATDRTVRDGFNKAVEAITRHQGDRGKLVVVGVGKSGHIAKKLVATFNSLAIHANFLHPTEALHGDLGQIGRHDTIMFITFSGKTPELLTLLPHIDRSLPLIVLTSHTRPEACELVRQRPDIILLPAPIHEPETVSFGVSAPTTSTTMALAVGDALAIVASREIHPSVCSVFAKNHPGGAIGAAFKKPQTVKELAVSWHDIPCVGGGGAKAKAKGKRPGPVTAGDVLKAGYASETGWVRVHDEEVVSPRRMQRLSASELARPLDELPWLAVGRRNFISLCSSTRPQRALDWIQSIQLSGEDGEDACDADSIIAVLEKGEIVGVLEVAQLLEANLA
;
A
#
# COMPACT_ATOMS: atom_id res chain seq x y z
N MET A 1 22.12 -28.87 53.93
CA MET A 1 21.90 -27.87 52.86
C MET A 1 20.66 -28.31 52.12
N VAL A 2 19.54 -27.62 52.31
CA VAL A 2 18.25 -27.99 51.71
C VAL A 2 17.88 -26.88 50.75
N GLU A 3 17.85 -27.20 49.47
CA GLU A 3 17.52 -26.30 48.37
C GLU A 3 16.03 -25.92 48.40
N HIS A 4 15.75 -24.61 48.33
CA HIS A 4 14.41 -24.11 48.09
C HIS A 4 14.14 -24.03 46.57
N HIS A 5 13.53 -25.09 46.02
CA HIS A 5 12.86 -25.01 44.72
C HIS A 5 11.56 -24.21 44.87
N ARG A 6 11.48 -23.04 44.20
CA ARG A 6 10.19 -22.38 43.94
C ARG A 6 9.60 -22.97 42.65
N PRO A 7 8.32 -23.39 42.64
CA PRO A 7 7.69 -23.88 41.43
C PRO A 7 7.41 -22.72 40.46
N VAL A 8 7.75 -22.92 39.19
CA VAL A 8 7.36 -22.04 38.09
C VAL A 8 5.85 -22.20 37.86
N GLN A 9 5.09 -21.14 38.09
CA GLN A 9 3.66 -21.09 37.82
C GLN A 9 3.41 -20.94 36.33
N THR A 10 3.24 -22.05 35.62
CA THR A 10 2.54 -22.10 34.34
C THR A 10 1.27 -22.90 34.54
N SER A 11 0.12 -22.27 34.27
CA SER A 11 -1.27 -22.75 34.41
C SER A 11 -1.98 -22.25 35.69
N ALA A 12 -3.08 -21.52 35.49
CA ALA A 12 -3.94 -21.04 36.57
C ALA A 12 -4.69 -22.22 37.21
N VAL A 13 -4.34 -22.53 38.46
CA VAL A 13 -5.10 -23.44 39.33
C VAL A 13 -5.98 -22.57 40.23
N TYR A 14 -7.30 -22.69 40.13
CA TYR A 14 -8.22 -22.01 41.04
C TYR A 14 -8.33 -22.79 42.35
N ILE A 15 -7.76 -22.23 43.42
CA ILE A 15 -7.92 -22.75 44.78
C ILE A 15 -9.14 -22.06 45.42
N LEU A 16 -10.24 -22.78 45.58
CA LEU A 16 -11.44 -22.29 46.26
C LEU A 16 -11.18 -22.15 47.76
N GLY A 17 -11.26 -20.91 48.27
CA GLY A 17 -11.17 -20.60 49.72
C GLY A 17 -10.01 -19.68 50.13
N ALA A 18 -9.13 -19.28 49.21
CA ALA A 18 -8.08 -18.30 49.50
C ALA A 18 -8.57 -16.85 49.28
N ALA A 19 -8.19 -15.94 50.17
CA ALA A 19 -8.51 -14.51 50.05
C ALA A 19 -7.94 -13.94 48.74
N GLN A 20 -8.80 -13.32 47.94
CA GLN A 20 -8.41 -12.66 46.69
C GLN A 20 -7.55 -11.43 47.01
N PHE A 21 -6.27 -11.48 46.66
CA PHE A 21 -5.47 -10.26 46.53
C PHE A 21 -5.77 -9.62 45.16
N PRO A 22 -5.85 -8.28 45.08
CA PRO A 22 -6.06 -7.60 43.81
C PRO A 22 -4.90 -7.93 42.86
N ALA A 23 -5.22 -8.63 41.77
CA ALA A 23 -4.27 -8.91 40.71
C ALA A 23 -3.91 -7.60 40.02
N ILE A 24 -2.75 -7.03 40.35
CA ILE A 24 -2.16 -5.96 39.56
C ILE A 24 -1.80 -6.59 38.21
N PRO A 25 -2.39 -6.17 37.09
CA PRO A 25 -2.02 -6.69 35.79
C PRO A 25 -0.53 -6.40 35.54
N PRO A 26 0.21 -7.29 34.89
CA PRO A 26 1.60 -7.01 34.54
C PRO A 26 1.66 -5.71 33.73
N PRO A 27 2.67 -4.85 33.96
CA PRO A 27 2.83 -3.64 33.18
C PRO A 27 2.91 -4.01 31.70
N SER A 28 2.23 -3.22 30.86
CA SER A 28 2.32 -3.35 29.41
C SER A 28 3.79 -3.35 28.98
N PRO A 29 4.17 -4.16 27.97
CA PRO A 29 5.53 -4.10 27.44
C PRO A 29 5.84 -2.65 27.06
N PRO A 30 7.07 -2.16 27.31
CA PRO A 30 7.45 -0.81 26.97
C PRO A 30 7.17 -0.59 25.49
N SER A 31 6.42 0.47 25.18
CA SER A 31 6.29 0.92 23.80
C SER A 31 7.69 1.13 23.24
N PRO A 32 7.99 0.69 22.01
CA PRO A 32 9.29 0.97 21.40
C PRO A 32 9.53 2.48 21.46
N VAL A 33 10.76 2.86 21.76
CA VAL A 33 11.19 4.26 21.75
C VAL A 33 10.80 4.82 20.39
N THR A 34 9.92 5.81 20.38
CA THR A 34 9.63 6.57 19.17
C THR A 34 10.94 7.27 18.82
N PRO A 35 11.54 7.01 17.64
CA PRO A 35 12.72 7.76 17.24
C PRO A 35 12.37 9.26 17.30
N GLU A 36 13.28 10.08 17.83
CA GLU A 36 13.16 11.51 17.66
C GLU A 36 13.08 11.80 16.14
N ALA A 37 12.24 12.76 15.75
CA ALA A 37 11.88 13.00 14.35
C ALA A 37 13.06 13.31 13.40
N SER A 38 14.29 13.43 13.91
CA SER A 38 15.52 13.59 13.14
C SER A 38 16.12 12.27 12.60
N GLU A 39 15.65 11.10 13.03
CA GLU A 39 16.16 9.78 12.58
C GLU A 39 15.12 8.93 11.84
N LEU A 40 13.99 9.52 11.45
CA LEU A 40 13.02 8.86 10.57
C LEU A 40 13.36 9.19 9.13
N CYS A 41 13.72 8.15 8.36
CA CYS A 41 13.98 8.20 6.93
C CYS A 41 15.00 9.28 6.52
N THR A 42 16.26 8.89 6.36
CA THR A 42 16.95 9.41 5.17
C THR A 42 16.01 9.16 3.99
N PRO A 43 15.64 10.20 3.21
CA PRO A 43 14.92 9.97 1.97
C PRO A 43 15.66 8.86 1.22
N ILE A 44 14.93 7.92 0.61
CA ILE A 44 15.52 7.05 -0.40
C ILE A 44 16.31 7.99 -1.31
N GLU A 45 17.62 7.79 -1.44
CA GLU A 45 18.45 8.63 -2.31
C GLU A 45 17.69 8.79 -3.61
N ALA A 46 17.41 10.06 -3.98
CA ALA A 46 16.63 10.35 -5.16
C ALA A 46 17.28 9.61 -6.32
N LEU A 47 16.53 8.71 -6.96
CA LEU A 47 16.98 7.97 -8.13
C LEU A 47 17.38 8.99 -9.19
N ASP A 48 18.69 9.23 -9.30
CA ASP A 48 19.25 10.18 -10.24
C ASP A 48 19.18 9.56 -11.63
N LEU A 49 18.12 9.89 -12.37
CA LEU A 49 17.89 9.42 -13.73
C LEU A 49 18.99 9.86 -14.71
N ASP A 50 19.84 10.80 -14.32
CA ASP A 50 20.99 11.24 -15.11
C ASP A 50 22.15 10.19 -15.06
N GLN A 51 22.08 9.14 -14.23
CA GLN A 51 23.08 8.05 -14.15
C GLN A 51 22.78 6.83 -15.04
N ALA A 52 21.68 6.80 -15.78
CA ALA A 52 21.40 5.74 -16.74
C ALA A 52 22.21 5.92 -18.03
N GLY A 53 23.50 5.61 -17.97
CA GLY A 53 24.32 5.40 -19.17
C GLY A 53 23.88 4.12 -19.92
N PRO A 54 24.13 4.01 -21.23
CA PRO A 54 23.93 2.76 -21.94
C PRO A 54 24.80 1.67 -21.28
N ALA A 55 24.29 0.43 -21.23
CA ALA A 55 25.07 -0.71 -20.74
C ALA A 55 26.33 -0.85 -21.59
N GLU A 56 27.46 -0.36 -21.08
CA GLU A 56 28.76 -0.62 -21.66
C GLU A 56 29.13 -2.07 -21.32
N ASP A 57 29.48 -2.83 -22.36
CA ASP A 57 29.99 -4.19 -22.26
C ASP A 57 31.19 -4.21 -21.30
N LEU A 58 30.99 -4.75 -20.10
CA LEU A 58 32.07 -5.01 -19.17
C LEU A 58 32.89 -6.18 -19.73
N GLU A 59 34.00 -5.85 -20.38
CA GLU A 59 35.07 -6.81 -20.64
C GLU A 59 35.60 -7.30 -19.28
N GLU A 60 35.39 -8.59 -18.98
CA GLU A 60 35.89 -9.25 -17.79
C GLU A 60 37.43 -9.31 -17.85
N GLU A 61 38.10 -8.39 -17.15
CA GLU A 61 39.51 -8.58 -16.78
C GLU A 61 39.56 -9.62 -15.64
N GLU A 62 39.98 -10.84 -15.97
CA GLU A 62 40.29 -11.91 -15.01
C GLU A 62 41.49 -11.51 -14.12
N GLU A 63 41.24 -10.78 -13.03
CA GLU A 63 42.17 -10.73 -11.90
C GLU A 63 41.89 -11.93 -10.97
N GLU A 64 42.77 -12.93 -11.01
CA GLU A 64 42.87 -14.00 -10.01
C GLU A 64 43.25 -13.41 -8.64
N GLY A 65 42.27 -12.83 -7.93
CA GLY A 65 42.36 -12.44 -6.53
C GLY A 65 41.27 -13.16 -5.74
N GLU A 66 41.61 -13.71 -4.56
CA GLU A 66 40.65 -14.33 -3.63
C GLU A 66 39.45 -13.38 -3.42
N ILE A 67 38.26 -13.77 -3.92
CA ILE A 67 37.01 -13.05 -3.65
C ILE A 67 36.84 -13.07 -2.12
N PRO A 68 36.84 -11.91 -1.43
CA PRO A 68 36.70 -11.88 0.01
C PRO A 68 35.39 -12.57 0.41
N GLU A 69 35.42 -13.44 1.43
CA GLU A 69 34.26 -14.18 1.97
C GLU A 69 32.99 -13.32 2.22
N TYR A 70 33.16 -12.00 2.33
CA TYR A 70 32.09 -11.00 2.42
C TYR A 70 31.27 -10.86 1.13
N ASP A 71 31.89 -10.96 -0.04
CA ASP A 71 31.22 -10.82 -1.34
C ASP A 71 30.36 -12.06 -1.66
N GLU A 72 30.76 -13.26 -1.21
CA GLU A 72 29.97 -14.48 -1.39
C GLU A 72 28.68 -14.46 -0.55
N ARG A 73 28.73 -13.94 0.69
CA ARG A 73 27.54 -13.78 1.54
C ARG A 73 26.54 -12.82 0.93
N LEU A 74 27.03 -11.69 0.40
CA LEU A 74 26.20 -10.70 -0.26
C LEU A 74 25.62 -11.24 -1.57
N ALA A 75 26.41 -11.96 -2.37
CA ALA A 75 25.94 -12.64 -3.58
C ALA A 75 24.81 -13.63 -3.27
N GLY A 76 24.92 -14.41 -2.19
CA GLY A 76 23.86 -15.30 -1.74
C GLY A 76 22.57 -14.55 -1.35
N ALA A 77 22.69 -13.43 -0.63
CA ALA A 77 21.54 -12.60 -0.28
C ALA A 77 20.87 -11.96 -1.51
N ILE A 78 21.68 -11.42 -2.44
CA ILE A 78 21.21 -10.86 -3.71
C ILE A 78 20.49 -11.93 -4.54
N HIS A 79 21.01 -13.15 -4.57
CA HIS A 79 20.38 -14.28 -5.28
C HIS A 79 18.98 -14.59 -4.74
N VAL A 80 18.81 -14.65 -3.41
CA VAL A 80 17.50 -14.83 -2.78
C VAL A 80 16.54 -13.70 -3.17
N LEU A 81 16.96 -12.44 -3.02
CA LEU A 81 16.14 -11.27 -3.35
C LEU A 81 15.75 -11.23 -4.84
N SER A 82 16.69 -11.54 -5.72
CA SER A 82 16.48 -11.62 -7.17
C SER A 82 15.48 -12.71 -7.55
N THR A 83 15.59 -13.89 -6.92
CA THR A 83 14.67 -15.00 -7.14
C THR A 83 13.26 -14.63 -6.69
N GLU A 84 13.10 -13.99 -5.52
CA GLU A 84 11.79 -13.53 -5.06
C GLU A 84 11.19 -12.45 -5.97
N ALA A 85 11.99 -11.48 -6.42
CA ALA A 85 11.56 -10.44 -7.35
C ALA A 85 11.09 -11.05 -8.70
N THR A 86 11.85 -12.01 -9.23
CA THR A 86 11.52 -12.73 -10.47
C THR A 86 10.22 -13.52 -10.33
N ALA A 87 10.01 -14.14 -9.17
CA ALA A 87 8.77 -14.85 -8.86
C ALA A 87 7.56 -13.89 -8.84
N LEU A 88 7.68 -12.72 -8.20
CA LEU A 88 6.63 -11.69 -8.17
C LEU A 88 6.32 -11.16 -9.58
N GLN A 89 7.34 -10.95 -10.41
CA GLN A 89 7.15 -10.49 -11.78
C GLN A 89 6.39 -11.54 -12.61
N SER A 90 6.79 -12.81 -12.51
CA SER A 90 6.12 -13.94 -13.16
C SER A 90 4.66 -14.09 -12.71
N LEU A 91 4.42 -13.94 -11.40
CA LEU A 91 3.10 -13.96 -10.80
C LEU A 91 2.22 -12.81 -11.34
N THR A 92 2.78 -11.60 -11.46
CA THR A 92 2.08 -10.44 -12.03
C THR A 92 1.65 -10.71 -13.47
N SER A 93 2.54 -11.26 -14.29
CA SER A 93 2.22 -11.64 -15.67
C SER A 93 1.13 -12.71 -15.74
N LEU A 94 1.15 -13.69 -14.83
CA LEU A 94 0.11 -14.73 -14.74
C LEU A 94 -1.27 -14.10 -14.46
N TYR A 95 -1.36 -13.23 -13.45
CA TYR A 95 -2.63 -12.55 -13.10
C TYR A 95 -3.12 -11.59 -14.19
N ALA A 96 -2.23 -11.04 -15.02
CA ALA A 96 -2.62 -10.20 -16.14
C ALA A 96 -3.19 -10.99 -17.32
N THR A 97 -2.62 -12.18 -17.60
CA THR A 97 -2.83 -12.90 -18.86
C THR A 97 -3.73 -14.14 -18.75
N ASP A 98 -3.69 -14.86 -17.64
CA ASP A 98 -4.44 -16.11 -17.48
C ASP A 98 -5.89 -15.85 -17.02
N ARG A 99 -6.85 -16.29 -17.84
CA ARG A 99 -8.28 -16.08 -17.57
C ARG A 99 -8.77 -16.82 -16.33
N THR A 100 -8.26 -18.01 -16.06
CA THR A 100 -8.69 -18.85 -14.92
C THR A 100 -8.24 -18.21 -13.62
N VAL A 101 -7.00 -17.72 -13.57
CA VAL A 101 -6.46 -17.01 -12.42
C VAL A 101 -7.25 -15.74 -12.14
N ARG A 102 -7.55 -14.95 -13.18
CA ARG A 102 -8.36 -13.73 -13.07
C ARG A 102 -9.77 -13.99 -12.54
N ASP A 103 -10.43 -15.02 -13.05
CA ASP A 103 -11.75 -15.44 -12.58
C ASP A 103 -11.72 -15.92 -11.13
N GLY A 104 -10.71 -16.71 -10.76
CA GLY A 104 -10.49 -17.14 -9.37
C GLY A 104 -10.28 -15.98 -8.40
N PHE A 105 -9.49 -14.96 -8.81
CA PHE A 105 -9.28 -13.76 -8.01
C PHE A 105 -10.59 -12.97 -7.79
N ASN A 106 -11.34 -12.71 -8.86
CA ASN A 106 -12.62 -11.98 -8.75
C ASN A 106 -13.63 -12.74 -7.86
N LYS A 107 -13.74 -14.07 -8.03
CA LYS A 107 -14.59 -14.91 -7.16
C LYS A 107 -14.14 -14.88 -5.70
N ALA A 108 -12.84 -14.83 -5.44
CA ALA A 108 -12.30 -14.71 -4.09
C ALA A 108 -12.67 -13.36 -3.46
N VAL A 109 -12.58 -12.27 -4.23
CA VAL A 109 -13.03 -10.93 -3.81
C VAL A 109 -14.53 -10.96 -3.49
N GLU A 110 -15.39 -11.42 -4.41
CA GLU A 110 -16.83 -11.54 -4.22
C GLU A 110 -17.17 -12.39 -2.97
N ALA A 111 -16.47 -13.50 -2.77
CA ALA A 111 -16.67 -14.37 -1.61
C ALA A 111 -16.33 -13.66 -0.29
N ILE A 112 -15.33 -12.78 -0.27
CA ILE A 112 -14.96 -11.99 0.91
C ILE A 112 -15.96 -10.84 1.13
N THR A 113 -16.38 -10.16 0.06
CA THR A 113 -17.19 -8.94 0.12
C THR A 113 -18.69 -9.19 0.26
N ARG A 114 -19.15 -10.44 0.10
CA ARG A 114 -20.57 -10.84 0.24
C ARG A 114 -21.25 -10.50 1.58
N HIS A 115 -20.47 -10.10 2.60
CA HIS A 115 -20.91 -9.94 3.99
C HIS A 115 -21.21 -8.51 4.42
N GLN A 116 -21.45 -7.59 3.48
CA GLN A 116 -21.77 -6.20 3.82
C GLN A 116 -22.96 -6.12 4.79
N GLY A 117 -22.72 -5.68 6.04
CA GLY A 117 -23.74 -5.55 7.11
C GLY A 117 -23.60 -6.47 8.34
N ASP A 118 -22.38 -6.80 8.77
CA ASP A 118 -22.02 -7.41 10.07
C ASP A 118 -22.44 -8.88 10.33
N ARG A 119 -22.53 -9.74 9.31
CA ARG A 119 -22.97 -11.14 9.54
C ARG A 119 -21.95 -12.24 9.29
N GLY A 120 -20.80 -11.94 8.68
CA GLY A 120 -19.79 -12.93 8.34
C GLY A 120 -18.36 -12.42 8.48
N LYS A 121 -17.40 -13.32 8.66
CA LYS A 121 -15.97 -13.00 8.70
C LYS A 121 -15.17 -13.92 7.78
N LEU A 122 -13.93 -13.52 7.50
CA LEU A 122 -12.93 -14.34 6.83
C LEU A 122 -12.18 -15.21 7.84
N VAL A 123 -12.33 -16.53 7.76
CA VAL A 123 -11.59 -17.48 8.58
C VAL A 123 -10.38 -17.98 7.78
N VAL A 124 -9.18 -17.59 8.18
CA VAL A 124 -7.94 -17.98 7.48
C VAL A 124 -7.27 -19.14 8.21
N VAL A 125 -6.98 -20.21 7.46
CA VAL A 125 -6.49 -21.48 7.99
C VAL A 125 -5.16 -21.85 7.32
N GLY A 126 -4.18 -22.25 8.12
CA GLY A 126 -2.90 -22.74 7.63
C GLY A 126 -2.03 -23.33 8.74
N VAL A 127 -1.04 -24.14 8.36
CA VAL A 127 -0.05 -24.74 9.27
C VAL A 127 1.36 -24.26 8.95
N GLY A 128 2.27 -24.35 9.92
CA GLY A 128 3.68 -24.01 9.73
C GLY A 128 3.89 -22.59 9.20
N LYS A 129 4.77 -22.43 8.20
CA LYS A 129 5.05 -21.11 7.59
C LYS A 129 3.83 -20.50 6.93
N SER A 130 3.00 -21.30 6.25
CA SER A 130 1.71 -20.85 5.72
C SER A 130 0.74 -20.37 6.82
N GLY A 131 0.80 -20.96 8.01
CA GLY A 131 0.07 -20.47 9.20
C GLY A 131 0.57 -19.11 9.70
N HIS A 132 1.86 -18.82 9.60
CA HIS A 132 2.39 -17.48 9.90
C HIS A 132 1.92 -16.43 8.86
N ILE A 133 1.93 -16.79 7.58
CA ILE A 133 1.37 -15.93 6.52
C ILE A 133 -0.12 -15.69 6.77
N ALA A 134 -0.89 -16.72 7.16
CA ALA A 134 -2.29 -16.58 7.53
C ALA A 134 -2.51 -15.56 8.66
N LYS A 135 -1.68 -15.59 9.72
CA LYS A 135 -1.76 -14.62 10.83
C LYS A 135 -1.46 -13.19 10.39
N LYS A 136 -0.44 -12.98 9.54
CA LYS A 136 -0.13 -11.66 8.96
C LYS A 136 -1.31 -11.17 8.12
N LEU A 137 -1.85 -12.02 7.25
CA LEU A 137 -2.99 -11.67 6.40
C LEU A 137 -4.22 -11.33 7.24
N VAL A 138 -4.52 -12.09 8.30
CA VAL A 138 -5.60 -11.75 9.25
C VAL A 138 -5.42 -10.35 9.82
N ALA A 139 -4.20 -9.96 10.22
CA ALA A 139 -3.92 -8.60 10.67
C ALA A 139 -4.14 -7.56 9.57
N THR A 140 -3.79 -7.89 8.32
CA THR A 140 -3.97 -7.02 7.15
C THR A 140 -5.45 -6.82 6.81
N PHE A 141 -6.24 -7.89 6.74
CA PHE A 141 -7.68 -7.81 6.53
C PHE A 141 -8.38 -6.97 7.60
N ASN A 142 -8.10 -7.23 8.88
CA ASN A 142 -8.69 -6.46 9.98
C ASN A 142 -8.30 -4.97 9.93
N SER A 143 -7.04 -4.67 9.55
CA SER A 143 -6.56 -3.30 9.35
C SER A 143 -7.35 -2.55 8.28
N LEU A 144 -7.84 -3.28 7.28
CA LEU A 144 -8.64 -2.78 6.16
C LEU A 144 -10.16 -2.95 6.37
N ALA A 145 -10.59 -3.12 7.63
CA ALA A 145 -11.97 -3.35 8.09
C ALA A 145 -12.69 -4.54 7.45
N ILE A 146 -11.95 -5.55 7.04
CA ILE A 146 -12.48 -6.88 6.72
C ILE A 146 -12.28 -7.74 7.96
N HIS A 147 -13.37 -8.06 8.65
CA HIS A 147 -13.32 -8.92 9.84
C HIS A 147 -12.72 -10.28 9.49
N ALA A 148 -11.59 -10.61 10.11
CA ALA A 148 -10.88 -11.86 9.88
C ALA A 148 -10.34 -12.48 11.17
N ASN A 149 -10.28 -13.81 11.23
CA ASN A 149 -9.60 -14.53 12.31
C ASN A 149 -8.75 -15.68 11.77
N PHE A 150 -7.72 -16.04 12.52
CA PHE A 150 -6.89 -17.20 12.24
C PHE A 150 -7.46 -18.42 12.96
N LEU A 151 -7.56 -19.56 12.25
CA LEU A 151 -7.93 -20.85 12.81
C LEU A 151 -6.84 -21.87 12.48
N HIS A 152 -6.23 -22.47 13.50
CA HIS A 152 -5.26 -23.55 13.28
C HIS A 152 -6.02 -24.85 12.97
N PRO A 153 -5.71 -25.57 11.88
CA PRO A 153 -6.53 -26.70 11.44
C PRO A 153 -6.51 -27.89 12.42
N THR A 154 -5.42 -28.12 13.13
CA THR A 154 -5.36 -29.14 14.19
C THR A 154 -6.29 -28.79 15.35
N GLU A 155 -6.28 -27.53 15.81
CA GLU A 155 -7.15 -27.09 16.91
C GLU A 155 -8.63 -27.08 16.50
N ALA A 156 -8.91 -26.80 15.22
CA ALA A 156 -10.25 -26.89 14.66
C ALA A 156 -10.86 -28.28 14.87
N LEU A 157 -10.08 -29.34 14.60
CA LEU A 157 -10.48 -30.73 14.81
C LEU A 157 -10.64 -31.11 16.29
N HIS A 158 -10.16 -30.26 17.21
CA HIS A 158 -10.23 -30.45 18.66
C HIS A 158 -11.18 -29.47 19.38
N GLY A 159 -12.05 -28.78 18.65
CA GLY A 159 -13.15 -27.97 19.22
C GLY A 159 -13.27 -26.57 18.65
N ASP A 160 -12.20 -26.04 18.04
CA ASP A 160 -12.20 -24.68 17.50
C ASP A 160 -12.97 -24.55 16.17
N LEU A 161 -13.49 -25.66 15.62
CA LEU A 161 -14.42 -25.61 14.48
C LEU A 161 -15.63 -24.71 14.75
N GLY A 162 -16.05 -24.59 16.02
CA GLY A 162 -17.11 -23.69 16.45
C GLY A 162 -16.83 -22.21 16.19
N GLN A 163 -15.59 -21.83 15.87
CA GLN A 163 -15.25 -20.48 15.44
C GLN A 163 -15.79 -20.16 14.04
N ILE A 164 -16.14 -21.16 13.22
CA ILE A 164 -16.70 -20.98 11.87
C ILE A 164 -18.21 -20.77 11.97
N GLY A 165 -18.67 -19.59 11.55
CA GLY A 165 -20.07 -19.20 11.46
C GLY A 165 -20.73 -19.58 10.13
N ARG A 166 -22.07 -19.54 10.11
CA ARG A 166 -22.91 -19.92 8.96
C ARG A 166 -22.83 -18.93 7.78
N HIS A 167 -22.21 -17.78 8.02
CA HIS A 167 -21.97 -16.77 7.02
C HIS A 167 -20.48 -16.49 6.92
N ASP A 168 -19.60 -17.42 7.24
CA ASP A 168 -18.17 -17.14 7.07
C ASP A 168 -17.71 -17.44 5.65
N THR A 169 -16.59 -16.83 5.28
CA THR A 169 -15.82 -17.23 4.11
C THR A 169 -14.51 -17.82 4.62
N ILE A 170 -14.10 -18.95 4.06
CA ILE A 170 -12.94 -19.69 4.57
C ILE A 170 -11.82 -19.56 3.56
N MET A 171 -10.60 -19.32 4.03
CA MET A 171 -9.41 -19.28 3.18
C MET A 171 -8.34 -20.23 3.72
N PHE A 172 -8.03 -21.26 2.94
CA PHE A 172 -6.93 -22.18 3.21
C PHE A 172 -5.66 -21.64 2.54
N ILE A 173 -4.55 -21.61 3.28
CA ILE A 173 -3.22 -21.30 2.75
C ILE A 173 -2.36 -22.55 2.77
N THR A 174 -1.97 -23.02 1.59
CA THR A 174 -1.12 -24.21 1.44
C THR A 174 -0.34 -24.16 0.14
N PHE A 175 0.98 -24.24 0.20
CA PHE A 175 1.79 -24.32 -1.01
C PHE A 175 1.44 -25.59 -1.82
N SER A 176 1.45 -26.77 -1.19
CA SER A 176 1.34 -28.05 -1.90
C SER A 176 -0.07 -28.47 -2.31
N GLY A 177 -1.12 -27.87 -1.73
CA GLY A 177 -2.52 -28.27 -1.96
C GLY A 177 -2.89 -29.65 -1.41
N LYS A 178 -1.98 -30.32 -0.70
CA LYS A 178 -2.14 -31.68 -0.14
C LYS A 178 -1.73 -31.77 1.33
N THR A 179 -1.76 -30.64 2.04
CA THR A 179 -1.46 -30.56 3.48
C THR A 179 -2.42 -31.47 4.27
N PRO A 180 -1.91 -32.49 5.00
CA PRO A 180 -2.75 -33.48 5.68
C PRO A 180 -3.80 -32.87 6.61
N GLU A 181 -3.42 -31.88 7.41
CA GLU A 181 -4.31 -31.23 8.37
C GLU A 181 -5.48 -30.52 7.68
N LEU A 182 -5.24 -29.89 6.52
CA LEU A 182 -6.29 -29.25 5.74
C LEU A 182 -7.19 -30.27 5.04
N LEU A 183 -6.61 -31.37 4.53
CA LEU A 183 -7.37 -32.46 3.92
C LEU A 183 -8.26 -33.16 4.95
N THR A 184 -7.78 -33.35 6.18
CA THR A 184 -8.58 -33.90 7.29
C THR A 184 -9.64 -32.93 7.75
N LEU A 185 -9.38 -31.62 7.74
CA LEU A 185 -10.36 -30.60 8.11
C LEU A 185 -11.48 -30.45 7.07
N LEU A 186 -11.18 -30.57 5.77
CA LEU A 186 -12.08 -30.26 4.66
C LEU A 186 -13.48 -30.92 4.77
N PRO A 187 -13.63 -32.22 5.13
CA PRO A 187 -14.95 -32.86 5.27
C PRO A 187 -15.83 -32.29 6.39
N HIS A 188 -15.24 -31.61 7.37
CA HIS A 188 -15.96 -31.01 8.50
C HIS A 188 -16.39 -29.56 8.24
N ILE A 189 -15.97 -28.97 7.13
CA ILE A 189 -16.39 -27.64 6.71
C ILE A 189 -17.74 -27.73 5.99
N ASP A 190 -18.69 -26.87 6.39
CA ASP A 190 -19.98 -26.74 5.70
C ASP A 190 -19.77 -26.40 4.21
N ARG A 191 -20.33 -27.25 3.34
CA ARG A 191 -20.20 -27.11 1.88
C ARG A 191 -20.94 -25.91 1.29
N SER A 192 -21.85 -25.29 2.05
CA SER A 192 -22.51 -24.06 1.62
C SER A 192 -21.65 -22.81 1.79
N LEU A 193 -20.58 -22.89 2.60
CA LEU A 193 -19.67 -21.76 2.81
C LEU A 193 -18.65 -21.68 1.67
N PRO A 194 -18.40 -20.48 1.09
CA PRO A 194 -17.32 -20.30 0.15
C PRO A 194 -15.98 -20.64 0.78
N LEU A 195 -15.16 -21.38 0.04
CA LEU A 195 -13.82 -21.77 0.45
C LEU A 195 -12.84 -21.37 -0.65
N ILE A 196 -11.88 -20.52 -0.29
CA ILE A 196 -10.77 -20.09 -1.13
C ILE A 196 -9.54 -20.92 -0.76
N VAL A 197 -8.80 -21.42 -1.74
CA VAL A 197 -7.48 -22.04 -1.51
C VAL A 197 -6.38 -21.24 -2.18
N LEU A 198 -5.52 -20.65 -1.37
CA LEU A 198 -4.29 -19.98 -1.80
C LEU A 198 -3.15 -21.00 -1.87
N THR A 199 -2.69 -21.31 -3.10
CA THR A 199 -1.79 -22.45 -3.35
C THR A 199 -0.91 -22.28 -4.59
N SER A 200 0.15 -23.08 -4.75
CA SER A 200 1.02 -23.01 -5.93
C SER A 200 0.37 -23.54 -7.21
N HIS A 201 -0.77 -24.24 -7.10
CA HIS A 201 -1.45 -24.84 -8.24
C HIS A 201 -2.17 -23.77 -9.08
N THR A 202 -1.93 -23.81 -10.39
CA THR A 202 -2.62 -22.96 -11.37
C THR A 202 -3.82 -23.64 -12.00
N ARG A 203 -3.98 -24.95 -11.79
CA ARG A 203 -5.06 -25.77 -12.36
C ARG A 203 -5.84 -26.52 -11.29
N PRO A 204 -7.18 -26.51 -11.31
CA PRO A 204 -8.02 -27.21 -10.34
C PRO A 204 -7.68 -28.70 -10.19
N GLU A 205 -7.43 -29.41 -11.30
CA GLU A 205 -7.17 -30.84 -11.32
C GLU A 205 -5.83 -31.25 -10.68
N ALA A 206 -4.92 -30.30 -10.47
CA ALA A 206 -3.64 -30.55 -9.81
C ALA A 206 -3.71 -30.41 -8.28
N CYS A 207 -4.73 -29.71 -7.76
CA CYS A 207 -4.90 -29.45 -6.34
C CYS A 207 -5.82 -30.50 -5.69
N GLU A 208 -5.29 -31.28 -4.75
CA GLU A 208 -6.06 -32.36 -4.10
C GLU A 208 -7.28 -31.83 -3.32
N LEU A 209 -7.16 -30.68 -2.65
CA LEU A 209 -8.30 -30.01 -1.99
C LEU A 209 -9.44 -29.72 -2.98
N VAL A 210 -9.10 -29.16 -4.16
CA VAL A 210 -10.09 -28.82 -5.19
C VAL A 210 -10.67 -30.08 -5.83
N ARG A 211 -9.89 -31.14 -6.00
CA ARG A 211 -10.40 -32.44 -6.47
C ARG A 211 -11.44 -33.03 -5.51
N GLN A 212 -11.24 -32.90 -4.21
CA GLN A 212 -12.18 -33.39 -3.19
C GLN A 212 -13.42 -32.50 -3.04
N ARG A 213 -13.27 -31.20 -3.35
CA ARG A 213 -14.35 -30.21 -3.30
C ARG A 213 -14.25 -29.25 -4.50
N PRO A 214 -14.87 -29.57 -5.65
CA PRO A 214 -14.71 -28.81 -6.91
C PRO A 214 -15.22 -27.37 -6.88
N ASP A 215 -16.08 -27.01 -5.92
CA ASP A 215 -16.58 -25.64 -5.71
C ASP A 215 -15.58 -24.72 -4.98
N ILE A 216 -14.42 -25.24 -4.55
CA ILE A 216 -13.35 -24.41 -3.98
C ILE A 216 -12.85 -23.40 -5.02
N ILE A 217 -12.76 -22.13 -4.60
CA ILE A 217 -12.18 -21.05 -5.37
C ILE A 217 -10.66 -21.20 -5.32
N LEU A 218 -10.05 -21.49 -6.47
CA LEU A 218 -8.61 -21.60 -6.60
C LEU A 218 -7.99 -20.21 -6.72
N LEU A 219 -7.02 -19.90 -5.86
CA LEU A 219 -6.23 -18.66 -5.87
C LEU A 219 -4.74 -19.01 -6.05
N PRO A 220 -4.23 -18.98 -7.30
CA PRO A 220 -2.85 -19.40 -7.59
C PRO A 220 -1.77 -18.44 -7.07
N ALA A 221 -0.70 -19.01 -6.53
CA ALA A 221 0.55 -18.37 -6.12
C ALA A 221 1.75 -19.28 -6.44
N PRO A 222 1.97 -19.66 -7.72
CA PRO A 222 3.10 -20.51 -8.09
C PRO A 222 4.44 -19.78 -7.90
N ILE A 223 5.49 -20.57 -7.70
CA ILE A 223 6.87 -20.10 -7.81
C ILE A 223 7.43 -20.55 -9.17
N HIS A 224 8.25 -19.70 -9.79
CA HIS A 224 8.83 -19.97 -11.12
C HIS A 224 9.83 -21.14 -11.08
N GLU A 225 10.49 -21.33 -9.93
CA GLU A 225 11.44 -22.41 -9.68
C GLU A 225 11.30 -22.91 -8.23
N PRO A 226 11.44 -24.22 -7.94
CA PRO A 226 11.44 -24.72 -6.58
C PRO A 226 12.61 -24.19 -5.74
N GLU A 227 12.36 -23.84 -4.48
CA GLU A 227 13.39 -23.34 -3.55
C GLU A 227 14.57 -24.31 -3.36
N THR A 228 14.34 -25.62 -3.51
CA THR A 228 15.41 -26.63 -3.52
C THR A 228 16.38 -26.47 -4.69
N VAL A 229 15.88 -26.02 -5.83
CA VAL A 229 16.69 -25.74 -7.02
C VAL A 229 17.38 -24.40 -6.84
N SER A 230 16.65 -23.37 -6.42
CA SER A 230 17.20 -22.02 -6.28
C SER A 230 18.23 -21.90 -5.16
N PHE A 231 18.05 -22.60 -4.03
CA PHE A 231 18.83 -22.41 -2.80
C PHE A 231 19.41 -23.70 -2.21
N GLY A 232 19.20 -24.86 -2.84
CA GLY A 232 19.64 -26.15 -2.30
C GLY A 232 18.86 -26.66 -1.08
N VAL A 233 17.85 -25.91 -0.62
CA VAL A 233 17.05 -26.24 0.57
C VAL A 233 15.55 -26.05 0.32
N SER A 234 14.71 -26.92 0.87
CA SER A 234 13.24 -26.81 0.78
C SER A 234 12.64 -25.81 1.79
N ALA A 235 13.40 -24.80 2.20
CA ALA A 235 12.93 -23.83 3.18
C ALA A 235 11.93 -22.88 2.52
N PRO A 236 10.68 -22.77 3.02
CA PRO A 236 9.71 -21.83 2.46
C PRO A 236 10.20 -20.38 2.60
N THR A 237 10.55 -19.77 1.47
CA THR A 237 11.00 -18.39 1.30
C THR A 237 10.16 -17.75 0.20
N THR A 238 10.52 -17.98 -1.07
CA THR A 238 9.82 -17.50 -2.26
C THR A 238 8.34 -17.88 -2.23
N SER A 239 8.02 -19.11 -1.83
CA SER A 239 6.65 -19.60 -1.70
C SER A 239 5.82 -18.82 -0.68
N THR A 240 6.42 -18.40 0.43
CA THR A 240 5.76 -17.59 1.45
C THR A 240 5.59 -16.13 1.01
N THR A 241 6.57 -15.60 0.28
CA THR A 241 6.54 -14.26 -0.32
C THR A 241 5.43 -14.17 -1.37
N MET A 242 5.27 -15.17 -2.25
CA MET A 242 4.17 -15.21 -3.21
C MET A 242 2.80 -15.24 -2.52
N ALA A 243 2.62 -16.12 -1.53
CA ALA A 243 1.36 -16.24 -0.81
C ALA A 243 1.01 -14.93 -0.07
N LEU A 244 2.00 -14.28 0.54
CA LEU A 244 1.80 -12.99 1.21
C LEU A 244 1.39 -11.90 0.22
N ALA A 245 2.08 -11.79 -0.92
CA ALA A 245 1.79 -10.78 -1.94
C ALA A 245 0.38 -10.94 -2.53
N VAL A 246 -0.03 -12.17 -2.88
CA VAL A 246 -1.39 -12.45 -3.36
C VAL A 246 -2.44 -12.12 -2.29
N GLY A 247 -2.18 -12.48 -1.03
CA GLY A 247 -3.09 -12.20 0.07
C GLY A 247 -3.24 -10.69 0.36
N ASP A 248 -2.14 -9.93 0.30
CA ASP A 248 -2.16 -8.47 0.47
C ASP A 248 -2.91 -7.79 -0.68
N ALA A 249 -2.69 -8.23 -1.93
CA ALA A 249 -3.44 -7.76 -3.08
C ALA A 249 -4.94 -8.04 -2.94
N LEU A 250 -5.31 -9.25 -2.50
CA LEU A 250 -6.70 -9.63 -2.24
C LEU A 250 -7.33 -8.75 -1.16
N ALA A 251 -6.61 -8.48 -0.07
CA ALA A 251 -7.11 -7.64 1.03
C ALA A 251 -7.35 -6.19 0.59
N ILE A 252 -6.42 -5.60 -0.15
CA ILE A 252 -6.55 -4.22 -0.65
C ILE A 252 -7.72 -4.11 -1.65
N VAL A 253 -7.81 -5.04 -2.60
CA VAL A 253 -8.88 -5.00 -3.62
C VAL A 253 -10.25 -5.27 -2.98
N ALA A 254 -10.37 -6.26 -2.11
CA ALA A 254 -11.63 -6.51 -1.39
C ALA A 254 -12.05 -5.29 -0.56
N SER A 255 -11.11 -4.61 0.11
CA SER A 255 -11.39 -3.39 0.88
C SER A 255 -11.93 -2.25 -0.01
N ARG A 256 -11.40 -2.10 -1.23
CA ARG A 256 -11.88 -1.10 -2.21
C ARG A 256 -13.31 -1.35 -2.68
N GLU A 257 -13.78 -2.60 -2.70
CA GLU A 257 -15.17 -2.88 -3.06
C GLU A 257 -16.18 -2.54 -1.96
N ILE A 258 -15.76 -2.67 -0.69
CA ILE A 258 -16.65 -2.49 0.47
C ILE A 258 -16.59 -1.07 1.04
N HIS A 259 -15.57 -0.30 0.68
CA HIS A 259 -15.32 1.02 1.26
C HIS A 259 -15.05 2.08 0.19
N PRO A 260 -15.61 3.29 0.34
CA PRO A 260 -15.36 4.39 -0.60
C PRO A 260 -13.90 4.86 -0.57
N SER A 261 -13.20 4.69 0.56
CA SER A 261 -11.78 4.99 0.70
C SER A 261 -11.12 4.01 1.65
N VAL A 262 -10.16 3.24 1.13
CA VAL A 262 -9.34 2.32 1.94
C VAL A 262 -8.49 3.09 2.96
N CYS A 263 -7.99 4.28 2.57
CA CYS A 263 -7.16 5.11 3.44
C CYS A 263 -7.93 5.60 4.67
N SER A 264 -9.18 6.04 4.50
CA SER A 264 -9.99 6.52 5.64
C SER A 264 -10.30 5.39 6.62
N VAL A 265 -10.58 4.19 6.09
CA VAL A 265 -10.80 2.98 6.88
C VAL A 265 -9.55 2.56 7.64
N PHE A 266 -8.40 2.57 6.97
CA PHE A 266 -7.12 2.26 7.60
C PHE A 266 -6.81 3.23 8.75
N ALA A 267 -7.01 4.54 8.54
CA ALA A 267 -6.83 5.55 9.57
C ALA A 267 -7.73 5.32 10.79
N LYS A 268 -9.01 5.00 10.57
CA LYS A 268 -9.97 4.71 11.65
C LYS A 268 -9.52 3.53 12.54
N ASN A 269 -8.91 2.51 11.95
CA ASN A 269 -8.47 1.30 12.66
C ASN A 269 -7.09 1.44 13.34
N HIS A 270 -6.39 2.56 13.17
CA HIS A 270 -5.05 2.78 13.74
C HIS A 270 -4.97 4.06 14.60
N PRO A 271 -5.80 4.23 15.64
CA PRO A 271 -5.90 5.49 16.39
C PRO A 271 -4.63 5.90 17.16
N GLY A 272 -3.69 4.98 17.41
CA GLY A 272 -2.48 5.22 18.22
C GLY A 272 -1.15 5.17 17.46
N GLY A 273 -1.14 4.94 16.15
CA GLY A 273 0.09 4.83 15.35
C GLY A 273 0.46 6.12 14.62
N ALA A 274 1.74 6.29 14.28
CA ALA A 274 2.22 7.38 13.42
C ALA A 274 1.42 7.50 12.11
N ILE A 275 0.96 6.35 11.58
CA ILE A 275 0.15 6.29 10.35
C ILE A 275 -1.27 6.85 10.59
N GLY A 276 -1.92 6.57 11.72
CA GLY A 276 -3.23 7.17 12.03
C GLY A 276 -3.15 8.64 12.42
N ALA A 277 -2.03 9.09 13.00
CA ALA A 277 -1.77 10.49 13.32
C ALA A 277 -1.58 11.35 12.05
N ALA A 278 -1.05 10.77 10.96
CA ALA A 278 -0.91 11.42 9.67
C ALA A 278 -2.24 11.70 8.95
N PHE A 279 -3.35 11.07 9.37
CA PHE A 279 -4.66 11.19 8.71
C PHE A 279 -5.72 11.86 9.61
N LYS A 280 -5.33 12.90 10.36
CA LYS A 280 -6.33 13.84 10.91
C LYS A 280 -7.04 14.53 9.74
N LYS A 281 -8.37 14.44 9.66
CA LYS A 281 -9.14 15.18 8.66
C LYS A 281 -8.78 16.66 8.75
N PRO A 282 -8.32 17.28 7.65
CA PRO A 282 -7.92 18.67 7.66
C PRO A 282 -9.13 19.52 8.02
N GLN A 283 -8.97 20.37 9.03
CA GLN A 283 -10.05 21.22 9.53
C GLN A 283 -10.20 22.49 8.71
N THR A 284 -9.16 22.85 7.96
CA THR A 284 -9.08 24.09 7.18
C THR A 284 -8.48 23.83 5.79
N VAL A 285 -8.81 24.68 4.82
CA VAL A 285 -8.19 24.63 3.48
C VAL A 285 -6.69 24.89 3.52
N LYS A 286 -6.18 25.58 4.55
CA LYS A 286 -4.73 25.74 4.77
C LYS A 286 -4.03 24.41 5.05
N GLU A 287 -4.68 23.50 5.77
CA GLU A 287 -4.14 22.16 6.05
C GLU A 287 -4.19 21.24 4.82
N LEU A 288 -5.02 21.57 3.81
CA LEU A 288 -5.08 20.88 2.53
C LEU A 288 -4.12 21.44 1.49
N ALA A 289 -3.79 22.73 1.60
CA ALA A 289 -3.00 23.43 0.59
C ALA A 289 -1.52 23.06 0.67
N VAL A 290 -0.91 22.96 -0.51
CA VAL A 290 0.55 22.95 -0.62
C VAL A 290 1.04 24.35 -0.32
N SER A 291 1.95 24.46 0.64
CA SER A 291 2.60 25.72 1.02
C SER A 291 3.25 26.37 -0.20
N TRP A 292 2.93 27.64 -0.45
CA TRP A 292 3.43 28.38 -1.62
C TRP A 292 4.96 28.43 -1.68
N HIS A 293 5.61 28.47 -0.51
CA HIS A 293 7.06 28.57 -0.37
C HIS A 293 7.77 27.24 -0.67
N ASP A 294 7.08 26.12 -0.47
CA ASP A 294 7.63 24.77 -0.65
C ASP A 294 7.54 24.31 -2.11
N ILE A 295 6.83 25.05 -2.96
CA ILE A 295 6.72 24.76 -4.38
C ILE A 295 7.99 25.24 -5.11
N PRO A 296 8.76 24.34 -5.76
CA PRO A 296 9.95 24.71 -6.51
C PRO A 296 9.61 25.63 -7.69
N CYS A 297 10.48 26.60 -7.98
CA CYS A 297 10.27 27.58 -9.05
C CYS A 297 11.26 27.36 -10.20
N VAL A 298 10.73 27.24 -11.42
CA VAL A 298 11.50 27.19 -12.68
C VAL A 298 11.34 28.50 -13.45
N GLY A 299 12.36 28.89 -14.21
CA GLY A 299 12.35 30.14 -14.98
C GLY A 299 12.48 31.42 -14.15
N GLY A 300 12.46 31.34 -12.81
CA GLY A 300 12.78 32.45 -11.93
C GLY A 300 14.28 32.73 -11.92
N GLY A 301 14.67 33.99 -12.15
CA GLY A 301 16.07 34.44 -12.02
C GLY A 301 16.55 34.40 -10.57
N GLY A 302 16.73 33.21 -9.99
CA GLY A 302 17.35 33.04 -8.69
C GLY A 302 18.82 33.44 -8.72
N ALA A 303 19.27 34.17 -7.70
CA ALA A 303 20.60 34.75 -7.56
C ALA A 303 21.79 33.75 -7.70
N LYS A 304 21.55 32.44 -7.73
CA LYS A 304 22.55 31.39 -7.91
C LYS A 304 22.87 31.03 -9.37
N ALA A 305 22.03 31.41 -10.35
CA ALA A 305 22.24 31.07 -11.77
C ALA A 305 23.16 32.05 -12.54
N LYS A 306 23.69 33.10 -11.89
CA LYS A 306 24.65 34.03 -12.51
C LYS A 306 26.08 33.50 -12.63
N ALA A 307 26.37 32.29 -12.14
CA ALA A 307 27.75 31.77 -12.07
C ALA A 307 28.29 31.15 -13.37
N LYS A 308 27.50 30.96 -14.42
CA LYS A 308 27.97 30.51 -15.74
C LYS A 308 27.20 31.27 -16.80
N GLY A 309 27.86 32.10 -17.61
CA GLY A 309 27.28 33.05 -18.58
C GLY A 309 26.42 32.49 -19.73
N LYS A 310 25.56 31.50 -19.48
CA LYS A 310 24.57 30.95 -20.40
C LYS A 310 23.25 31.69 -20.15
N ARG A 311 22.71 32.36 -21.15
CA ARG A 311 21.34 32.90 -21.07
C ARG A 311 20.39 31.70 -20.79
N PRO A 312 19.51 31.78 -19.79
CA PRO A 312 18.50 30.73 -19.62
C PRO A 312 17.66 30.67 -20.90
N GLY A 313 17.51 29.46 -21.46
CA GLY A 313 16.59 29.21 -22.57
C GLY A 313 15.14 29.36 -22.10
N PRO A 314 14.16 29.32 -23.02
CA PRO A 314 12.75 29.26 -22.65
C PRO A 314 12.51 28.01 -21.80
N VAL A 315 11.73 28.12 -20.73
CA VAL A 315 11.36 26.98 -19.89
C VAL A 315 10.49 26.05 -20.72
N THR A 316 10.90 24.78 -20.80
CA THR A 316 10.16 23.74 -21.53
C THR A 316 9.24 22.95 -20.61
N ALA A 317 8.26 22.23 -21.17
CA ALA A 317 7.45 21.31 -20.38
C ALA A 317 8.29 20.20 -19.72
N GLY A 318 9.40 19.79 -20.32
CA GLY A 318 10.36 18.86 -19.74
C GLY A 318 11.03 19.41 -18.48
N ASP A 319 11.39 20.70 -18.46
CA ASP A 319 11.96 21.35 -17.27
C ASP A 319 10.95 21.38 -16.12
N VAL A 320 9.68 21.65 -16.43
CA VAL A 320 8.57 21.60 -15.48
C VAL A 320 8.37 20.19 -14.94
N LEU A 321 8.36 19.18 -15.82
CA LEU A 321 8.20 17.78 -15.39
C LEU A 321 9.35 17.32 -14.50
N LYS A 322 10.60 17.68 -14.83
CA LYS A 322 11.78 17.37 -14.00
C LYS A 322 11.67 18.04 -12.63
N ALA A 323 11.26 19.31 -12.57
CA ALA A 323 11.04 20.02 -11.31
C ALA A 323 9.86 19.44 -10.51
N GLY A 324 8.80 19.00 -11.18
CA GLY A 324 7.64 18.36 -10.58
C GLY A 324 7.98 16.99 -9.98
N TYR A 325 8.80 16.20 -10.68
CA TYR A 325 9.30 14.92 -10.17
C TYR A 325 10.18 15.09 -8.93
N ALA A 326 11.00 16.15 -8.90
CA ALA A 326 11.83 16.49 -7.75
C ALA A 326 11.05 17.16 -6.60
N SER A 327 9.80 17.56 -6.81
CA SER A 327 8.94 18.22 -5.83
C SER A 327 8.23 17.19 -4.96
N GLU A 328 8.30 17.31 -3.64
CA GLU A 328 7.59 16.42 -2.70
C GLU A 328 6.06 16.41 -2.94
N THR A 329 5.54 17.51 -3.47
CA THR A 329 4.10 17.68 -3.71
C THR A 329 3.70 17.51 -5.17
N GLY A 330 4.68 17.41 -6.07
CA GLY A 330 4.44 17.44 -7.51
C GLY A 330 3.94 18.79 -8.04
N TRP A 331 3.98 19.87 -7.27
CA TRP A 331 3.66 21.22 -7.79
C TRP A 331 4.92 21.92 -8.29
N VAL A 332 4.76 22.81 -9.26
CA VAL A 332 5.85 23.64 -9.80
C VAL A 332 5.36 25.07 -10.01
N ARG A 333 6.17 26.06 -9.63
CA ARG A 333 5.99 27.47 -9.96
C ARG A 333 6.76 27.81 -11.22
N VAL A 334 6.17 28.63 -12.09
CA VAL A 334 6.82 29.15 -13.29
C VAL A 334 6.88 30.67 -13.17
N HIS A 335 8.10 31.23 -13.27
CA HIS A 335 8.35 32.68 -13.22
C HIS A 335 7.74 33.41 -12.00
N ASP A 336 7.46 32.68 -10.90
CA ASP A 336 6.72 33.12 -9.69
C ASP A 336 5.29 33.64 -9.89
N GLU A 337 4.79 33.73 -11.12
CA GLU A 337 3.46 34.27 -11.47
C GLU A 337 2.47 33.17 -11.85
N GLU A 338 2.95 31.96 -12.15
CA GLU A 338 2.12 30.84 -12.59
C GLU A 338 2.44 29.57 -11.80
N VAL A 339 1.49 28.65 -11.75
CA VAL A 339 1.67 27.32 -11.17
C VAL A 339 1.25 26.23 -12.14
N VAL A 340 1.94 25.10 -12.05
CA VAL A 340 1.61 23.86 -12.73
C VAL A 340 1.30 22.82 -11.66
N SER A 341 0.11 22.25 -11.75
CA SER A 341 -0.36 21.21 -10.83
C SER A 341 0.07 19.80 -11.27
N PRO A 342 0.13 18.82 -10.35
CA PRO A 342 0.46 17.44 -10.68
C PRO A 342 -0.44 16.85 -11.77
N ARG A 343 -1.76 17.10 -11.71
CA ARG A 343 -2.72 16.57 -12.68
C ARG A 343 -2.50 17.13 -14.09
N ARG A 344 -2.11 18.40 -14.22
CA ARG A 344 -1.78 19.00 -15.52
C ARG A 344 -0.50 18.38 -16.09
N MET A 345 0.53 18.18 -15.26
CA MET A 345 1.76 17.51 -15.71
C MET A 345 1.53 16.06 -16.16
N GLN A 346 0.65 15.32 -15.48
CA GLN A 346 0.33 13.93 -15.86
C GLN A 346 -0.32 13.79 -17.25
N ARG A 347 -0.81 14.89 -17.84
CA ARG A 347 -1.40 14.90 -19.19
C ARG A 347 -0.39 15.17 -20.30
N LEU A 348 0.85 15.48 -19.96
CA LEU A 348 1.89 15.75 -20.96
C LEU A 348 2.21 14.51 -21.78
N SER A 349 2.21 14.67 -23.10
CA SER A 349 2.73 13.67 -24.02
C SER A 349 4.24 13.82 -24.23
N ALA A 350 4.90 12.75 -24.65
CA ALA A 350 6.34 12.77 -24.94
C ALA A 350 6.72 13.83 -26.01
N SER A 351 5.85 14.10 -26.98
CA SER A 351 6.05 15.13 -28.01
C SER A 351 5.98 16.56 -27.48
N GLU A 352 5.34 16.78 -26.33
CA GLU A 352 5.17 18.10 -25.74
C GLU A 352 6.32 18.49 -24.82
N LEU A 353 7.11 17.53 -24.32
CA LEU A 353 8.19 17.78 -23.37
C LEU A 353 9.26 18.75 -23.88
N ALA A 354 9.54 18.72 -25.18
CA ALA A 354 10.52 19.63 -25.80
C ALA A 354 9.96 21.01 -26.13
N ARG A 355 8.64 21.23 -25.99
CA ARG A 355 7.99 22.49 -26.36
C ARG A 355 8.15 23.53 -25.25
N PRO A 356 8.34 24.81 -25.59
CA PRO A 356 8.36 25.89 -24.63
C PRO A 356 6.97 26.09 -24.00
N LEU A 357 6.93 26.57 -22.75
CA LEU A 357 5.67 26.80 -22.02
C LEU A 357 4.71 27.76 -22.73
N ASP A 358 5.23 28.75 -23.46
CA ASP A 358 4.43 29.71 -24.24
C ASP A 358 3.56 29.01 -25.32
N GLU A 359 3.95 27.81 -25.76
CA GLU A 359 3.20 27.00 -26.72
C GLU A 359 2.18 26.06 -26.05
N LEU A 360 2.16 25.99 -24.71
CA LEU A 360 1.33 25.11 -23.90
C LEU A 360 0.56 25.90 -22.82
N PRO A 361 -0.35 26.84 -23.20
CA PRO A 361 -1.06 27.71 -22.26
C PRO A 361 -1.99 26.96 -21.31
N TRP A 362 -2.31 25.70 -21.60
CA TRP A 362 -3.11 24.85 -20.73
C TRP A 362 -2.30 24.25 -19.57
N LEU A 363 -0.97 24.26 -19.64
CA LEU A 363 -0.13 23.59 -18.64
C LEU A 363 0.03 24.44 -17.37
N ALA A 364 0.30 25.73 -17.53
CA ALA A 364 0.50 26.68 -16.43
C ALA A 364 -0.75 27.55 -16.20
N VAL A 365 -1.06 27.82 -14.93
CA VAL A 365 -2.16 28.69 -14.53
C VAL A 365 -1.59 29.94 -13.88
N GLY A 366 -1.83 31.09 -14.50
CA GLY A 366 -1.45 32.38 -13.93
C GLY A 366 -2.31 32.78 -12.74
N ARG A 367 -1.73 33.55 -11.81
CA ARG A 367 -2.39 34.05 -10.58
C ARG A 367 -3.75 34.71 -10.80
N ARG A 368 -3.97 35.32 -11.96
CA ARG A 368 -5.26 35.98 -12.30
C ARG A 368 -6.42 34.99 -12.40
N ASN A 369 -6.13 33.73 -12.66
CA ASN A 369 -7.12 32.66 -12.83
C ASN A 369 -7.26 31.82 -11.55
N PHE A 370 -6.70 32.29 -10.42
CA PHE A 370 -6.83 31.60 -9.13
C PHE A 370 -8.14 31.96 -8.44
N ILE A 371 -8.78 30.94 -7.90
CA ILE A 371 -9.93 31.09 -7.00
C ILE A 371 -9.40 31.36 -5.60
N SER A 372 -9.73 32.50 -5.01
CA SER A 372 -9.19 32.89 -3.71
C SER A 372 -10.06 32.41 -2.55
N LEU A 373 -9.46 31.72 -1.58
CA LEU A 373 -10.11 31.29 -0.34
C LEU A 373 -9.32 31.72 0.90
N CYS A 374 -10.00 32.08 1.98
CA CYS A 374 -9.35 32.37 3.26
C CYS A 374 -8.78 31.09 3.89
N SER A 375 -7.58 31.17 4.46
CA SER A 375 -6.87 30.04 5.08
C SER A 375 -7.67 29.31 6.16
N SER A 376 -8.52 30.01 6.91
CA SER A 376 -9.37 29.44 7.95
C SER A 376 -10.67 28.82 7.41
N THR A 377 -10.91 28.82 6.10
CA THR A 377 -12.14 28.26 5.50
C THR A 377 -12.16 26.75 5.72
N ARG A 378 -13.30 26.21 6.19
CA ARG A 378 -13.48 24.76 6.31
C ARG A 378 -13.65 24.12 4.94
N PRO A 379 -13.13 22.90 4.69
CA PRO A 379 -13.23 22.25 3.38
C PRO A 379 -14.66 22.14 2.84
N GLN A 380 -15.63 21.73 3.67
CA GLN A 380 -17.04 21.65 3.26
C GLN A 380 -17.60 23.01 2.80
N ARG A 381 -17.30 24.08 3.53
CA ARG A 381 -17.79 25.43 3.19
C ARG A 381 -17.14 25.95 1.89
N ALA A 382 -15.89 25.58 1.66
CA ALA A 382 -15.20 25.88 0.40
C ALA A 382 -15.87 25.16 -0.78
N LEU A 383 -16.27 23.89 -0.60
CA LEU A 383 -16.99 23.13 -1.62
C LEU A 383 -18.37 23.68 -1.92
N ASP A 384 -19.17 23.97 -0.89
CA ASP A 384 -20.50 24.55 -1.08
C ASP A 384 -20.42 25.85 -1.89
N TRP A 385 -19.37 26.64 -1.65
CA TRP A 385 -19.11 27.88 -2.39
C TRP A 385 -18.68 27.60 -3.84
N ILE A 386 -17.75 26.67 -4.08
CA ILE A 386 -17.34 26.30 -5.46
C ILE A 386 -18.52 25.75 -6.26
N GLN A 387 -19.35 24.91 -5.66
CA GLN A 387 -20.57 24.40 -6.29
C GLN A 387 -21.56 25.53 -6.61
N SER A 388 -21.67 26.54 -5.74
CA SER A 388 -22.52 27.71 -6.02
C SER A 388 -22.02 28.52 -7.22
N ILE A 389 -20.70 28.65 -7.39
CA ILE A 389 -20.09 29.31 -8.55
C ILE A 389 -20.42 28.52 -9.82
N GLN A 390 -20.23 27.19 -9.79
CA GLN A 390 -20.52 26.29 -10.91
C GLN A 390 -21.99 26.33 -11.35
N LEU A 391 -22.92 26.45 -10.41
CA LEU A 391 -24.36 26.52 -10.69
C LEU A 391 -24.83 27.90 -11.19
N SER A 392 -24.06 28.96 -10.93
CA SER A 392 -24.37 30.34 -11.32
C SER A 392 -23.79 30.79 -12.66
N GLY A 393 -22.93 29.97 -13.28
CA GLY A 393 -22.31 30.26 -14.57
C GLY A 393 -23.28 30.05 -15.74
N GLU A 394 -24.03 31.10 -16.09
CA GLU A 394 -24.68 31.22 -17.40
C GLU A 394 -23.66 31.71 -18.44
N ASP A 395 -23.49 30.95 -19.53
CA ASP A 395 -22.87 31.32 -20.82
C ASP A 395 -21.50 32.04 -20.82
N GLY A 396 -20.42 31.26 -20.99
CA GLY A 396 -19.19 31.70 -21.69
C GLY A 396 -17.96 32.05 -20.83
N GLU A 397 -16.94 31.19 -20.92
CA GLU A 397 -15.50 31.39 -20.65
C GLU A 397 -14.89 31.18 -19.25
N ASP A 398 -15.59 31.30 -18.11
CA ASP A 398 -14.98 31.05 -16.78
C ASP A 398 -15.73 29.99 -15.95
N ALA A 399 -15.85 28.76 -16.48
CA ALA A 399 -16.38 27.64 -15.71
C ALA A 399 -15.32 27.09 -14.75
N CYS A 400 -15.56 27.19 -13.43
CA CYS A 400 -14.75 26.52 -12.41
C CYS A 400 -14.82 24.99 -12.60
N ASP A 401 -13.73 24.37 -12.99
CA ASP A 401 -13.62 22.92 -13.21
C ASP A 401 -12.74 22.25 -12.14
N ALA A 402 -12.51 20.94 -12.28
CA ALA A 402 -11.70 20.17 -11.34
C ALA A 402 -10.20 20.56 -11.37
N ASP A 403 -9.73 21.17 -12.46
CA ASP A 403 -8.33 21.57 -12.69
C ASP A 403 -8.09 23.05 -12.37
N SER A 404 -9.10 23.73 -11.85
CA SER A 404 -9.03 25.10 -11.38
C SER A 404 -8.20 25.16 -10.10
N ILE A 405 -7.37 26.21 -9.99
CA ILE A 405 -6.44 26.39 -8.88
C ILE A 405 -7.06 27.30 -7.84
N ILE A 406 -7.03 26.85 -6.59
CA ILE A 406 -7.43 27.63 -5.44
C ILE A 406 -6.17 28.21 -4.78
N ALA A 407 -6.12 29.53 -4.65
CA ALA A 407 -5.15 30.22 -3.82
C ALA A 407 -5.69 30.36 -2.40
N VAL A 408 -4.94 29.83 -1.44
CA VAL A 408 -5.24 29.99 -0.01
C VAL A 408 -4.55 31.26 0.50
N LEU A 409 -5.36 32.20 0.96
CA LEU A 409 -4.94 33.51 1.41
C LEU A 409 -4.94 33.61 2.94
N GLU A 410 -3.86 34.18 3.48
CA GLU A 410 -3.78 34.60 4.88
C GLU A 410 -3.30 36.05 4.92
N LYS A 411 -4.08 36.95 5.55
CA LYS A 411 -3.79 38.40 5.58
C LYS A 411 -3.57 39.04 4.20
N GLY A 412 -4.15 38.47 3.15
CA GLY A 412 -4.04 38.98 1.77
C GLY A 412 -2.85 38.43 0.97
N GLU A 413 -2.02 37.57 1.56
CA GLU A 413 -0.91 36.90 0.89
C GLU A 413 -1.25 35.44 0.58
N ILE A 414 -0.75 34.92 -0.55
CA ILE A 414 -0.90 33.51 -0.91
C ILE A 414 0.04 32.69 -0.02
N VAL A 415 -0.55 31.92 0.91
CA VAL A 415 0.19 31.00 1.78
C VAL A 415 0.25 29.59 1.21
N GLY A 416 -0.66 29.24 0.30
CA GLY A 416 -0.65 27.95 -0.37
C GLY A 416 -1.59 27.86 -1.56
N VAL A 417 -1.50 26.76 -2.27
CA VAL A 417 -2.38 26.42 -3.39
C VAL A 417 -2.89 24.99 -3.29
N LEU A 418 -4.09 24.75 -3.83
CA LEU A 418 -4.63 23.41 -4.04
C LEU A 418 -5.48 23.37 -5.32
N GLU A 419 -5.71 22.19 -5.86
CA GLU A 419 -6.69 22.00 -6.95
C GLU A 419 -8.10 21.83 -6.37
N VAL A 420 -9.11 22.27 -7.13
CA VAL A 420 -10.52 21.98 -6.80
C VAL A 420 -10.76 20.47 -6.66
N ALA A 421 -10.13 19.66 -7.50
CA ALA A 421 -10.17 18.20 -7.38
C ALA A 421 -9.69 17.68 -6.02
N GLN A 422 -8.59 18.23 -5.48
CA GLN A 422 -8.07 17.83 -4.18
C GLN A 422 -9.06 18.18 -3.05
N LEU A 423 -9.76 19.30 -3.18
CA LEU A 423 -10.81 19.69 -2.23
C LEU A 423 -12.01 18.74 -2.30
N LEU A 424 -12.42 18.31 -3.51
CA LEU A 424 -13.49 17.33 -3.71
C LEU A 424 -13.12 15.96 -3.13
N GLU A 425 -11.89 15.49 -3.38
CA GLU A 425 -11.36 14.23 -2.84
C GLU A 425 -11.28 14.24 -1.32
N ALA A 426 -10.81 15.35 -0.72
CA ALA A 426 -10.70 15.50 0.73
C ALA A 426 -12.04 15.46 1.48
N ASN A 427 -13.16 15.73 0.80
CA ASN A 427 -14.48 15.70 1.41
C ASN A 427 -15.21 14.36 1.22
N LEU A 428 -14.78 13.55 0.25
CA LEU A 428 -15.23 12.16 0.08
C LEU A 428 -14.52 11.20 1.05
N ALA A 429 -13.36 11.60 1.59
CA ALA A 429 -12.63 10.93 2.67
C ALA A 429 -13.22 11.27 4.05
#